data_AF-A0A3D2JQ54-F1
#
_entry.id   AF-A0A3D2JQ54-F1
#
_cell.length_a   1.000
_cell.length_b   1.000
_cell.length_c   1.000
_cell.angle_alpha   90.00
_cell.angle_beta   90.00
_cell.angle_gamma   90.00
#
_symmetry.space_group_name_H-M   'P 1'
#
loop_
_entity.id
_entity.type
_entity.pdbx_description
1 polymer ?
#
loop_
_entity_poly.entity_id
_entity_poly.type
_entity_poly.pdbx_seq_one_letter_code
_entity_poly.pdbx_strand_id
1 'polypeptide(L)'
;RSGVTMVVGLTLGMTRESAARFSMMLATPAIAGAGLLFALDSLDATDKPDWVAALLGAVISGITAYFAIAGLMKLLRNGSFRPFIAYCGVVGVAVVIAQVAGA
;
A
#
# COMPACT_ATOMS: atom_id res chain seq x y z
N ARG A 1 -3.47 4.09 4.48
CA ARG A 1 -3.49 5.12 3.41
C ARG A 1 -4.59 4.89 2.39
N SER A 2 -4.48 3.88 1.52
CA SER A 2 -5.43 3.61 0.42
C SER A 2 -6.88 3.34 0.87
N GLY A 3 -7.07 2.66 2.00
CA GLY A 3 -8.41 2.39 2.55
C GLY A 3 -9.18 3.66 2.93
N VAL A 4 -8.52 4.62 3.58
CA VAL A 4 -9.14 5.87 4.03
C VAL A 4 -9.55 6.71 2.82
N THR A 5 -8.67 6.86 1.83
CA THR A 5 -8.98 7.61 0.59
C THR A 5 -10.09 6.96 -0.23
N MET A 6 -10.15 5.63 -0.30
CA MET A 6 -11.26 4.94 -0.98
C MET A 6 -12.59 5.09 -0.24
N VAL A 7 -12.60 4.98 1.10
CA VAL A 7 -13.82 5.19 1.90
C VAL A 7 -14.33 6.62 1.76
N VAL A 8 -13.45 7.62 1.86
CA VAL A 8 -13.81 9.03 1.65
C VAL A 8 -14.34 9.24 0.23
N GLY A 9 -13.67 8.71 -0.80
CA GLY A 9 -14.15 8.80 -2.18
C GLY A 9 -15.54 8.18 -2.37
N LEU A 10 -15.81 7.04 -1.74
CA LEU A 10 -17.13 6.40 -1.75
C LEU A 10 -18.18 7.24 -1.03
N THR A 11 -17.85 7.87 0.10
CA THR A 11 -18.77 8.78 0.82
C THR A 11 -19.09 10.04 0.02
N LEU A 12 -18.19 10.46 -0.86
CA LEU A 12 -18.39 11.57 -1.81
C LEU A 12 -19.15 11.16 -3.07
N GLY A 13 -19.63 9.91 -3.16
CA GLY A 13 -20.41 9.41 -4.30
C GLY A 13 -19.60 8.88 -5.48
N MET A 14 -18.29 8.71 -5.34
CA MET A 14 -17.46 8.10 -6.39
C MET A 14 -17.77 6.61 -6.54
N THR A 15 -17.64 6.08 -7.75
CA THR A 15 -17.66 4.62 -7.96
C THR A 15 -16.42 3.98 -7.30
N ARG A 16 -16.53 2.70 -6.93
CA ARG A 16 -15.42 1.94 -6.33
C ARG A 16 -14.17 1.94 -7.20
N GLU A 17 -14.35 1.84 -8.52
CA GLU A 17 -13.24 1.88 -9.48
C GLU A 17 -12.59 3.26 -9.52
N SER A 18 -13.39 4.33 -9.58
CA SER A 18 -12.89 5.71 -9.61
C SER A 18 -12.18 6.08 -8.30
N ALA A 19 -12.74 5.71 -7.15
CA ALA A 19 -12.12 5.95 -5.84
C ALA A 19 -10.79 5.20 -5.72
N ALA A 20 -10.71 3.96 -6.22
CA ALA A 20 -9.48 3.19 -6.23
C ALA A 20 -8.40 3.82 -7.13
N ARG A 21 -8.76 4.20 -8.36
CA ARG A 21 -7.83 4.89 -9.29
C ARG A 21 -7.33 6.21 -8.72
N PHE A 22 -8.22 7.02 -8.15
CA PHE A 22 -7.85 8.28 -7.51
C PHE A 22 -6.87 8.06 -6.36
N SER A 23 -7.12 7.07 -5.51
CA SER A 23 -6.21 6.69 -4.44
C SER A 23 -4.83 6.23 -4.94
N MET A 24 -4.76 5.62 -6.12
CA MET A 24 -3.49 5.20 -6.75
C MET A 24 -2.76 6.39 -7.36
N MET A 25 -3.46 7.33 -8.00
CA MET A 25 -2.84 8.57 -8.48
C MET A 25 -2.24 9.40 -7.36
N LEU A 26 -2.91 9.47 -6.20
CA LEU A 26 -2.36 10.07 -4.97
C LEU A 26 -1.21 9.23 -4.36
N ALA A 27 -1.10 7.94 -4.70
CA ALA A 27 0.00 7.08 -4.25
C ALA A 27 1.33 7.45 -4.87
N THR A 28 1.32 7.60 -6.19
CA THR A 28 2.53 7.75 -6.98
C THR A 28 3.42 8.90 -6.50
N PRO A 29 2.93 10.16 -6.33
CA PRO A 29 3.79 11.25 -5.89
C PRO A 29 4.23 11.09 -4.43
N ALA A 30 3.39 10.52 -3.56
CA ALA A 30 3.74 10.31 -2.16
C ALA A 30 4.83 9.23 -1.99
N ILE A 31 4.72 8.11 -2.71
CA ILE A 31 5.70 7.02 -2.67
C ILE A 31 7.00 7.46 -3.35
N ALA A 32 6.91 8.16 -4.49
CA ALA A 32 8.09 8.70 -5.18
C ALA A 32 8.85 9.70 -4.30
N GLY A 33 8.13 10.61 -3.63
CA GLY A 33 8.73 11.56 -2.69
C GLY A 33 9.39 10.87 -1.50
N ALA A 34 8.73 9.88 -0.90
CA ALA A 34 9.31 9.09 0.20
C ALA A 34 10.56 8.31 -0.24
N GLY A 35 10.55 7.73 -1.44
CA GLY A 35 11.69 7.01 -2.00
C GLY A 35 12.86 7.95 -2.32
N LEU A 36 12.59 9.14 -2.84
CA LEU A 36 13.62 10.16 -3.08
C LEU A 36 14.25 10.63 -1.78
N LEU A 37 13.44 10.92 -0.75
CA LEU A 37 13.92 11.32 0.56
C LEU A 37 14.83 10.23 1.16
N PHE A 38 14.38 8.97 1.13
CA PHE A 38 15.18 7.84 1.59
C PHE A 38 16.51 7.70 0.83
N ALA A 39 16.51 7.91 -0.48
CA ALA A 39 17.72 7.87 -1.30
C ALA A 39 18.70 8.99 -0.93
N LEU A 40 18.20 10.20 -0.65
CA LEU A 40 19.02 11.33 -0.19
C LEU A 40 19.62 11.06 1.20
N ASP A 41 18.80 10.61 2.15
CA ASP A 41 19.26 10.29 3.51
C ASP A 41 20.31 9.17 3.51
N SER A 42 20.22 8.24 2.55
CA SER A 42 21.18 7.14 2.38
C SER A 42 22.55 7.57 1.86
N LEU A 43 22.68 8.78 1.28
CA LEU A 43 23.97 9.30 0.80
C LEU A 43 24.85 9.81 1.95
N ASP A 44 24.23 10.40 2.97
CA ASP A 44 24.90 10.95 4.15
C ASP A 44 25.00 9.93 5.30
N ALA A 45 24.42 8.74 5.13
CA ALA A 45 24.43 7.67 6.13
C ALA A 45 25.84 7.07 6.32
N THR A 46 26.24 6.90 7.59
CA THR A 46 27.53 6.30 7.97
C THR A 46 27.60 4.82 7.59
N ASP A 47 26.47 4.11 7.69
CA ASP A 47 26.29 2.76 7.16
C ASP A 47 25.61 2.84 5.80
N LYS A 48 26.33 2.42 4.75
CA LYS A 48 25.76 2.38 3.40
C LYS A 48 24.78 1.23 3.29
N PRO A 49 23.56 1.45 2.75
CA PRO A 49 22.63 0.38 2.47
C PRO A 49 23.20 -0.57 1.42
N ASP A 50 22.84 -1.85 1.52
CA ASP A 50 23.11 -2.82 0.47
C ASP A 50 22.24 -2.49 -0.76
N TRP A 51 22.86 -1.85 -1.75
CA TRP A 51 22.22 -1.46 -3.00
C TRP A 51 21.69 -2.65 -3.81
N VAL A 52 22.30 -3.84 -3.66
CA VAL A 52 21.84 -5.05 -4.36
C VAL A 52 20.54 -5.53 -3.73
N ALA A 53 20.49 -5.62 -2.40
CA ALA A 53 19.26 -5.98 -1.68
C ALA A 53 18.15 -4.95 -1.91
N ALA A 54 18.48 -3.65 -1.93
CA ALA A 54 17.51 -2.59 -2.20
C ALA A 54 16.91 -2.70 -3.62
N LEU A 55 17.74 -2.94 -4.63
CA LEU A 55 17.28 -3.10 -6.02
C LEU A 55 16.39 -4.35 -6.16
N LEU A 56 16.81 -5.48 -5.59
CA LEU A 56 16.01 -6.70 -5.57
C LEU A 56 14.66 -6.49 -4.87
N GLY A 57 14.66 -5.85 -3.70
CA GLY A 57 13.46 -5.48 -2.97
C GLY A 57 12.53 -4.59 -3.80
N ALA A 58 13.07 -3.61 -4.51
CA ALA A 58 12.31 -2.73 -5.39
C ALA A 58 11.64 -3.49 -6.55
N VAL A 59 12.38 -4.39 -7.21
CA VAL A 59 11.86 -5.20 -8.33
C VAL A 59 10.76 -6.15 -7.83
N ILE A 60 11.02 -6.89 -6.76
CA ILE A 60 10.06 -7.85 -6.18
C ILE A 60 8.80 -7.09 -5.73
N SER A 61 8.97 -5.99 -5.00
CA SER A 61 7.85 -5.15 -4.55
C SER A 61 7.04 -4.61 -5.73
N GLY A 62 7.68 -4.18 -6.81
CA GLY A 62 7.00 -3.71 -8.03
C GLY A 62 6.15 -4.79 -8.68
N ILE A 63 6.70 -6.00 -8.81
CA ILE A 63 5.97 -7.16 -9.36
C ILE A 63 4.78 -7.51 -8.44
N THR A 64 5.01 -7.64 -7.14
CA THR A 64 3.96 -7.96 -6.16
C THR A 64 2.87 -6.88 -6.14
N ALA A 65 3.24 -5.60 -6.20
CA ALA A 65 2.30 -4.49 -6.23
C ALA A 65 1.41 -4.53 -7.49
N TYR A 66 1.98 -4.86 -8.65
CA TYR A 66 1.21 -5.00 -9.88
C TYR A 66 0.13 -6.10 -9.75
N PHE A 67 0.51 -7.29 -9.28
CA PHE A 67 -0.43 -8.38 -9.07
C PHE A 67 -1.48 -8.06 -8.01
N ALA A 68 -1.09 -7.39 -6.92
CA ALA A 68 -2.01 -6.96 -5.87
C ALA A 68 -3.05 -5.95 -6.39
N ILE A 69 -2.63 -4.97 -7.20
CA ILE A 69 -3.54 -3.99 -7.81
C ILE A 69 -4.48 -4.68 -8.80
N ALA A 70 -3.96 -5.57 -9.65
CA ALA A 70 -4.79 -6.33 -10.59
C ALA A 70 -5.84 -7.19 -9.86
N GLY A 71 -5.44 -7.86 -8.78
CA GLY A 71 -6.34 -8.63 -7.93
C GLY A 71 -7.40 -7.76 -7.25
N LEU A 72 -7.00 -6.60 -6.72
CA LEU A 72 -7.92 -5.64 -6.10
C LEU A 72 -8.95 -5.12 -7.10
N MET A 73 -8.52 -4.72 -8.30
CA MET A 73 -9.43 -4.24 -9.35
C MET A 73 -10.43 -5.33 -9.78
N LYS A 74 -9.98 -6.58 -9.87
CA LYS A 74 -10.86 -7.74 -10.14
C LYS A 74 -11.87 -7.96 -9.02
N LEU A 75 -11.45 -7.88 -7.76
CA LEU A 75 -12.33 -8.01 -6.60
C LEU A 75 -13.38 -6.89 -6.54
N LEU A 76 -12.97 -5.65 -6.83
CA LEU A 76 -13.86 -4.50 -6.84
C LEU A 76 -14.92 -4.58 -7.94
N ARG A 77 -14.57 -5.13 -9.11
CA ARG A 77 -15.50 -5.34 -10.23
C ARG A 77 -16.59 -6.38 -9.91
N ASN A 78 -16.30 -7.37 -9.06
CA ASN A 78 -17.26 -8.42 -8.67
C ASN A 78 -18.26 -8.02 -7.56
N GLY A 79 -18.33 -6.74 -7.20
CA GLY A 79 -19.51 -6.20 -6.53
C GLY A 79 -19.47 -6.14 -5.00
N SER A 80 -18.38 -6.52 -4.31
CA SER A 80 -18.32 -6.34 -2.84
C SER A 80 -16.93 -5.99 -2.29
N PHE A 81 -16.86 -4.91 -1.51
CA PHE A 81 -15.70 -4.48 -0.72
C PHE A 81 -15.54 -5.25 0.60
N ARG A 82 -16.59 -6.01 0.99
CA ARG A 82 -16.69 -6.72 2.27
C ARG A 82 -15.55 -7.71 2.55
N PRO A 83 -15.09 -8.55 1.60
CA PRO A 83 -13.97 -9.46 1.88
C PRO A 83 -12.67 -8.73 2.20
N PHE A 84 -12.43 -7.58 1.56
CA PHE A 84 -11.25 -6.76 1.84
C PHE A 84 -11.31 -6.14 3.23
N ILE A 85 -12.49 -5.63 3.63
CA ILE A 85 -12.70 -5.06 4.98
C ILE A 85 -12.51 -6.14 6.05
N ALA A 86 -13.07 -7.34 5.84
CA ALA A 86 -12.91 -8.46 6.78
C ALA A 86 -11.44 -8.86 6.91
N TYR A 87 -10.71 -8.97 5.79
CA TYR A 87 -9.28 -9.24 5.80
C TYR A 87 -8.49 -8.19 6.59
N CYS A 88 -8.71 -6.90 6.34
CA CYS A 88 -8.03 -5.83 7.07
C CYS A 88 -8.37 -5.83 8.57
N GLY A 89 -9.62 -6.12 8.93
CA GLY A 89 -10.05 -6.23 10.32
C GLY A 89 -9.35 -7.37 11.06
N VAL A 90 -9.33 -8.57 10.47
CA VAL A 90 -8.68 -9.75 11.07
C VAL A 90 -7.18 -9.53 11.21
N VAL A 91 -6.51 -9.07 10.15
CA VAL A 91 -5.07 -8.82 10.18
C VAL A 91 -4.72 -7.70 11.16
N GLY A 92 -5.50 -6.60 11.17
CA GLY A 92 -5.29 -5.50 12.10
C GLY A 92 -5.39 -5.93 13.56
N VAL A 93 -6.42 -6.70 13.91
CA VAL A 93 -6.58 -7.25 15.27
C VAL A 93 -5.43 -8.21 15.61
N ALA A 94 -5.03 -9.09 14.68
CA ALA A 94 -3.92 -10.01 14.89
C ALA A 94 -2.60 -9.26 15.16
N VAL A 95 -2.30 -8.19 14.41
CA VAL A 95 -1.11 -7.37 14.64
C VAL A 95 -1.17 -6.66 16.00
N VAL A 96 -2.32 -6.12 16.39
CA VAL A 96 -2.48 -5.48 17.71
C VAL A 96 -2.25 -6.48 18.84
N ILE A 97 -2.78 -7.70 18.73
CA ILE A 97 -2.55 -8.77 19.70
C ILE A 97 -1.07 -9.15 19.75
N ALA A 98 -0.42 -9.31 18.58
CA ALA A 98 1.00 -9.66 18.51
C ALA A 98 1.88 -8.59 19.18
N GLN A 99 1.60 -7.31 18.94
CA GLN A 99 2.32 -6.19 19.55
C GLN A 99 2.13 -6.13 21.07
N VAL A 100 0.91 -6.36 21.58
CA VAL A 100 0.64 -6.39 23.02
C VAL A 100 1.25 -7.63 23.69
N ALA A 101 1.40 -8.73 22.95
CA ALA A 101 2.07 -9.95 23.42
C ALA A 101 3.62 -9.85 23.44
N GLY A 102 4.20 -8.74 22.97
CA GLY A 102 5.65 -8.50 23.00
C GLY A 102 6.45 -9.27 21.95
N ALA A 103 5.82 -9.67 20.84
CA ALA A 103 6.48 -10.26 19.68
C ALA A 103 6.92 -9.19 18.66
#